data_AF-A0A5A7QQP9-F1
#
_entry.id   AF-A0A5A7QQP9-F1
#
_cell.length_a   1.000
_cell.length_b   1.000
_cell.length_c   1.000
_cell.angle_alpha   90.00
_cell.angle_beta   90.00
_cell.angle_gamma   90.00
#
_symmetry.space_group_name_H-M   'P 1'
#
loop_
_entity.id
_entity.type
_entity.pdbx_description
1 polymer ?
#
loop_
_entity_poly.entity_id
_entity_poly.type
_entity_poly.pdbx_seq_one_letter_code
_entity_poly.pdbx_strand_id
1 'polypeptide(L)'
;GFPVWLKYVPGISFRTDNEPFKIENEYGPVEELMNEPGKMYTEWAAKMAVGLETGVPWVMCKQDDAPDPIINTCNGYYCDYFSPTKTYKPTMFTSFGNPIPTRPVQDLAFSVAKFIQKGGSFINYY
;
A
#
# COMPACT_ATOMS: atom_id res chain seq x y z
N GLY A 1 15.57 1.19 2.99
CA GLY A 1 15.31 0.01 2.16
C GLY A 1 16.23 -0.04 0.97
N PHE A 2 16.29 1.03 0.17
CA PHE A 2 17.13 1.08 -1.02
C PHE A 2 18.63 0.98 -0.71
N PRO A 3 19.39 0.18 -1.49
CA PRO A 3 20.85 0.23 -1.48
C PRO A 3 21.39 1.63 -1.75
N VAL A 4 22.35 2.08 -0.94
CA VAL A 4 22.91 3.44 -0.99
C VAL A 4 23.48 3.79 -2.37
N TRP A 5 24.08 2.81 -3.05
CA TRP A 5 24.71 3.01 -4.36
C TRP A 5 23.72 3.47 -5.44
N LEU A 6 22.43 3.15 -5.32
CA LEU A 6 21.39 3.57 -6.28
C LEU A 6 21.32 5.08 -6.43
N LYS A 7 21.63 5.85 -5.38
CA LYS A 7 21.62 7.33 -5.41
C LYS A 7 22.62 7.91 -6.40
N TYR A 8 23.66 7.17 -6.76
CA TYR A 8 24.75 7.64 -7.61
C TYR A 8 24.60 7.21 -9.08
N VAL A 9 23.52 6.51 -9.42
CA VAL A 9 23.20 6.19 -10.81
C VAL A 9 22.84 7.49 -11.55
N PRO A 10 23.51 7.85 -12.66
CA PRO A 10 23.20 9.07 -13.40
C PRO A 10 21.73 9.11 -13.84
N GLY A 11 21.04 10.23 -13.57
CA GLY A 11 19.64 10.43 -13.95
C GLY A 11 18.60 9.80 -13.03
N ILE A 12 19.00 9.18 -11.92
CA ILE A 12 18.06 8.55 -10.99
C ILE A 12 17.26 9.57 -10.17
N SER A 13 15.97 9.32 -10.02
CA SER A 13 15.08 10.04 -9.10
C SER A 13 14.21 9.03 -8.37
N PHE A 14 14.27 8.92 -7.05
CA PHE A 14 13.55 7.85 -6.33
C PHE A 14 12.04 8.10 -6.24
N ARG A 15 11.26 7.00 -6.32
CA ARG A 15 9.80 6.97 -6.12
C ARG A 15 9.08 7.98 -7.02
N THR A 16 9.42 7.95 -8.30
CA THR A 16 8.83 8.71 -9.40
C THR A 16 9.12 7.92 -10.67
N ASP A 17 8.56 8.31 -11.82
CA ASP A 17 8.62 7.54 -13.07
C ASP A 17 10.06 7.17 -13.47
N ASN A 18 10.47 5.95 -13.09
CA ASN A 18 11.77 5.33 -13.29
C ASN A 18 11.61 3.80 -13.27
N GLU A 19 12.53 3.10 -13.93
CA GLU A 19 12.65 1.63 -13.86
C GLU A 19 13.64 1.27 -12.72
N PRO A 20 13.61 0.11 -12.00
CA PRO A 20 12.52 -0.73 -11.47
C PRO A 20 12.67 -1.10 -9.95
N PHE A 21 11.61 -1.34 -9.14
CA PHE A 21 11.62 -2.17 -7.89
C PHE A 21 10.18 -2.52 -7.39
N LYS A 22 10.04 -3.39 -6.35
CA LYS A 22 8.77 -3.86 -5.74
C LYS A 22 7.69 -2.75 -5.68
N ILE A 23 6.46 -3.08 -6.12
CA ILE A 23 5.44 -2.15 -6.66
C ILE A 23 5.36 -0.78 -5.97
N GLU A 24 5.31 -0.72 -4.63
CA GLU A 24 5.60 0.45 -3.78
C GLU A 24 5.06 0.18 -2.36
N ASN A 25 5.30 1.09 -1.41
CA ASN A 25 4.67 1.03 -0.08
C ASN A 25 4.25 2.42 0.40
N GLU A 26 2.96 2.60 0.68
CA GLU A 26 2.35 3.89 1.07
C GLU A 26 2.74 5.02 0.10
N TYR A 27 2.59 4.77 -1.20
CA TYR A 27 2.99 5.73 -2.22
C TYR A 27 1.94 6.79 -2.52
N GLY A 28 0.64 6.54 -2.27
CA GLY A 28 -0.43 7.51 -2.52
C GLY A 28 -0.15 8.93 -2.00
N PRO A 29 0.31 9.13 -0.74
CA PRO A 29 0.67 10.47 -0.27
C PRO A 29 1.87 11.10 -1.00
N VAL A 30 2.79 10.30 -1.54
CA VAL A 30 3.91 10.80 -2.35
C VAL A 30 3.46 11.09 -3.77
N GLU A 31 2.59 10.27 -4.33
CA GLU A 31 1.95 10.50 -5.61
C GLU A 31 1.25 11.86 -5.65
N GLU A 32 0.43 12.17 -4.63
CA GLU A 32 -0.25 13.46 -4.51
C GLU A 32 0.73 14.64 -4.56
N LEU A 33 1.91 14.50 -3.95
CA LEU A 33 2.95 15.53 -3.98
C LEU A 33 3.64 15.62 -5.35
N MET A 34 3.79 14.49 -6.03
CA MET A 34 4.46 14.38 -7.33
C MET A 34 3.52 14.70 -8.51
N ASN A 35 2.21 14.71 -8.30
CA ASN A 35 1.17 14.91 -9.32
C ASN A 35 1.28 13.87 -10.45
N GLU A 36 1.20 14.31 -11.72
CA GLU A 36 1.17 13.43 -12.90
C GLU A 36 2.36 12.46 -13.00
N PRO A 37 3.63 12.88 -12.75
CA PRO A 37 4.74 11.93 -12.64
C PRO A 37 4.55 10.81 -11.61
N GLY A 38 3.85 11.10 -10.52
CA GLY A 38 3.50 10.09 -9.51
C GLY A 38 2.49 9.09 -10.05
N LYS A 39 1.42 9.56 -10.68
CA LYS A 39 0.38 8.70 -11.26
C LYS A 39 0.94 7.78 -12.34
N MET A 40 1.76 8.32 -13.23
CA MET A 40 2.43 7.53 -14.27
C MET A 40 3.29 6.42 -13.66
N TYR A 41 4.01 6.74 -12.57
CA TYR A 41 4.78 5.75 -11.84
C TYR A 41 3.91 4.68 -11.18
N THR A 42 2.80 5.07 -10.53
CA THR A 42 1.83 4.14 -9.92
C THR A 42 1.28 3.15 -10.95
N GLU A 43 0.87 3.65 -12.12
CA GLU A 43 0.38 2.81 -13.23
C GLU A 43 1.48 1.87 -13.76
N TRP A 44 2.67 2.40 -14.00
CA TRP A 44 3.81 1.62 -14.48
C TRP A 44 4.17 0.49 -13.50
N ALA A 45 4.28 0.81 -12.21
CA ALA A 45 4.69 -0.14 -11.19
C ALA A 45 3.68 -1.27 -11.02
N ALA A 46 2.38 -0.92 -11.02
CA ALA A 46 1.30 -1.90 -10.97
C ALA A 46 1.32 -2.83 -12.19
N LYS A 47 1.46 -2.26 -13.40
CA LYS A 47 1.52 -3.01 -14.65
C LYS A 47 2.73 -3.94 -14.71
N MET A 48 3.91 -3.44 -14.31
CA MET A 48 5.14 -4.21 -14.28
C MET A 48 4.98 -5.48 -13.43
N ALA A 49 4.43 -5.35 -12.23
CA ALA A 49 4.31 -6.51 -11.35
C ALA A 49 3.19 -7.48 -11.72
N VAL A 50 2.06 -6.99 -12.22
CA VAL A 50 1.02 -7.87 -12.78
C VAL A 50 1.59 -8.68 -13.95
N GLY A 51 2.45 -8.06 -14.77
CA GLY A 51 3.15 -8.72 -15.88
C GLY A 51 4.20 -9.76 -15.46
N LEU A 52 4.54 -9.88 -14.17
CA LEU A 52 5.37 -10.97 -13.66
C LEU A 52 4.61 -12.30 -13.55
N GLU A 53 3.30 -12.29 -13.77
CA GLU A 53 2.44 -13.48 -13.85
C GLU A 53 2.65 -14.47 -12.68
N THR A 54 2.75 -13.94 -11.46
CA THR A 54 3.05 -14.73 -10.25
C THR A 54 1.97 -15.75 -9.89
N GLY A 55 0.79 -15.67 -10.50
CA GLY A 55 -0.36 -16.53 -10.23
C GLY A 55 -1.10 -16.20 -8.92
N VAL A 56 -0.70 -15.15 -8.21
CA VAL A 56 -1.34 -14.69 -6.95
C VAL A 56 -1.61 -13.19 -6.97
N PRO A 57 -2.59 -12.69 -6.19
CA PRO A 57 -2.92 -11.27 -6.17
C PRO A 57 -1.77 -10.37 -5.69
N TRP A 58 -1.73 -9.15 -6.23
CA TRP A 58 -0.85 -8.08 -5.77
C TRP A 58 -1.62 -7.06 -4.93
N VAL A 59 -0.91 -6.46 -3.96
CA VAL A 59 -1.46 -5.46 -3.04
C VAL A 59 -0.61 -4.20 -3.03
N MET A 60 -1.26 -3.04 -2.87
CA MET A 60 -0.60 -1.75 -2.60
C MET A 60 -1.25 -1.09 -1.38
N CYS A 61 -0.46 -0.73 -0.37
CA CYS A 61 -0.98 -0.09 0.83
C CYS A 61 -1.04 1.45 0.67
N LYS A 62 -2.10 2.06 1.21
CA LYS A 62 -2.41 3.50 1.08
C LYS A 62 -2.26 4.03 -0.35
N GLN A 63 -2.96 3.36 -1.27
CA GLN A 63 -2.98 3.72 -2.68
C GLN A 63 -4.44 3.74 -3.15
N ASP A 64 -5.08 4.90 -3.08
CA ASP A 64 -6.54 5.04 -3.27
C ASP A 64 -6.98 4.99 -4.75
N ASP A 65 -6.03 5.02 -5.67
CA ASP A 65 -6.21 4.91 -7.11
C ASP A 65 -5.57 3.65 -7.69
N ALA A 66 -5.18 2.67 -6.86
CA ALA A 66 -4.51 1.45 -7.31
C ALA A 66 -5.28 0.76 -8.46
N PRO A 67 -4.64 0.58 -9.63
CA PRO A 67 -5.31 0.09 -10.83
C PRO A 67 -5.64 -1.39 -10.71
N ASP A 68 -6.68 -1.83 -11.42
CA ASP A 68 -7.03 -3.26 -11.48
C ASP A 68 -5.90 -4.07 -12.14
N PRO A 69 -5.57 -5.29 -11.65
CA PRO A 69 -6.22 -6.06 -10.60
C PRO A 69 -5.63 -5.85 -9.18
N ILE A 70 -4.82 -4.82 -8.95
CA ILE A 70 -4.18 -4.57 -7.65
C ILE A 70 -5.23 -4.28 -6.57
N ILE A 71 -5.07 -4.88 -5.39
CA ILE A 71 -5.92 -4.61 -4.23
C ILE A 71 -5.28 -3.50 -3.39
N ASN A 72 -5.98 -2.39 -3.19
CA ASN A 72 -5.54 -1.38 -2.25
C ASN A 72 -5.85 -1.80 -0.80
N THR A 73 -4.93 -1.48 0.11
CA THR A 73 -5.05 -1.87 1.52
C THR A 73 -4.84 -0.69 2.45
N CYS A 74 -5.37 -0.80 3.67
CA CYS A 74 -5.25 0.24 4.68
C CYS A 74 -4.11 -0.05 5.67
N ASN A 75 -3.45 1.02 6.12
CA ASN A 75 -2.52 1.01 7.24
C ASN A 75 -2.89 2.10 8.25
N GLY A 76 -2.76 1.82 9.54
CA GLY A 76 -3.05 2.76 10.63
C GLY A 76 -3.42 2.04 11.92
N TYR A 77 -3.76 2.76 12.99
CA TYR A 77 -4.25 2.10 14.23
C TYR A 77 -5.68 1.57 14.11
N TYR A 78 -6.45 2.22 13.25
CA TYR A 78 -7.84 1.92 12.92
C TYR A 78 -7.98 1.98 11.40
N CYS A 79 -8.65 0.97 10.83
CA CYS A 79 -8.98 0.89 9.41
C CYS A 79 -10.47 0.56 9.19
N ASP A 80 -11.30 0.73 10.22
CA ASP A 80 -12.73 0.40 10.16
C ASP A 80 -13.57 1.36 9.28
N TYR A 81 -12.96 2.45 8.81
CA TYR A 81 -13.57 3.38 7.86
C TYR A 81 -13.17 3.09 6.40
N PHE A 82 -12.18 2.21 6.19
CA PHE A 82 -11.61 1.96 4.87
C PHE A 82 -12.56 1.14 3.99
N SER A 83 -12.56 1.44 2.70
CA SER A 83 -13.21 0.65 1.66
C SER A 83 -12.26 0.57 0.46
N PRO A 84 -12.16 -0.60 -0.20
CA PRO A 84 -11.26 -0.75 -1.33
C PRO A 84 -11.77 0.04 -2.55
N THR A 85 -10.89 0.26 -3.53
CA THR A 85 -11.18 1.10 -4.72
C THR A 85 -12.32 0.56 -5.58
N LYS A 86 -12.62 -0.74 -5.47
CA LYS A 86 -13.71 -1.42 -6.18
C LYS A 86 -14.47 -2.34 -5.24
N THR A 87 -15.79 -2.44 -5.43
CA THR A 87 -16.70 -3.23 -4.58
C THR A 87 -16.44 -4.73 -4.61
N TYR A 88 -15.78 -5.25 -5.65
CA TYR A 88 -15.44 -6.67 -5.77
C TYR A 88 -14.09 -7.02 -5.12
N LYS A 89 -13.31 -6.02 -4.68
CA LYS A 89 -12.03 -6.23 -3.98
C LYS A 89 -12.28 -6.44 -2.49
N PRO A 90 -11.48 -7.28 -1.80
CA PRO A 90 -11.62 -7.48 -0.36
C PRO A 90 -11.09 -6.27 0.43
N THR A 91 -11.70 -5.98 1.58
CA THR A 91 -11.19 -4.98 2.53
C THR A 91 -10.07 -5.60 3.37
N MET A 92 -8.85 -5.06 3.26
CA MET A 92 -7.63 -5.60 3.89
C MET A 92 -6.89 -4.55 4.73
N PHE A 93 -6.39 -4.96 5.89
CA PHE A 93 -5.64 -4.16 6.84
C PHE A 93 -4.21 -4.71 6.99
N THR A 94 -3.21 -4.01 6.46
CA THR A 94 -1.86 -4.56 6.25
C THR A 94 -0.79 -4.12 7.24
N SER A 95 -0.92 -2.99 7.95
CA SER A 95 0.08 -2.55 8.93
C SER A 95 -0.49 -1.54 9.94
N PHE A 96 -0.06 -1.62 11.20
CA PHE A 96 -0.42 -0.64 12.24
C PHE A 96 0.48 0.60 12.24
N GLY A 97 0.46 1.41 11.17
CA GLY A 97 1.01 2.77 11.22
C GLY A 97 2.46 2.87 11.74
N ASN A 98 2.79 4.02 12.37
CA ASN A 98 4.09 4.22 13.01
C ASN A 98 4.20 3.36 14.28
N PRO A 99 5.42 2.95 14.70
CA PRO A 99 5.59 2.23 15.95
C PRO A 99 5.12 3.10 17.14
N ILE A 100 4.06 2.67 17.82
CA ILE A 100 3.81 3.12 19.19
C ILE A 100 4.66 2.22 20.10
N PRO A 101 5.52 2.78 20.96
CA PRO A 101 6.38 1.98 21.85
C PRO A 101 5.59 0.93 22.67
N THR A 102 4.33 1.25 23.00
CA THR A 102 3.38 0.34 23.64
C THR A 102 1.95 0.64 23.21
N ARG A 103 1.21 -0.37 22.78
CA ARG A 103 -0.24 -0.28 22.50
C ARG A 103 -1.02 -1.20 23.42
N PRO A 104 -2.07 -0.74 24.13
CA PRO A 104 -2.90 -1.61 24.97
C PRO A 104 -3.54 -2.73 24.16
N VAL A 105 -3.51 -3.95 24.69
CA VAL A 105 -4.12 -5.13 24.04
C VAL A 105 -5.63 -4.94 23.86
N GLN A 106 -6.28 -4.22 24.76
CA GLN A 106 -7.71 -3.90 24.67
C GLN A 106 -8.02 -2.98 23.48
N ASP A 107 -7.18 -1.96 23.23
CA ASP A 107 -7.32 -1.05 22.09
C ASP A 107 -7.06 -1.79 20.77
N LEU A 108 -6.03 -2.63 20.74
CA LEU A 108 -5.73 -3.48 19.59
C LEU A 108 -6.89 -4.43 19.27
N ALA A 109 -7.41 -5.14 20.28
CA ALA A 109 -8.55 -6.04 20.12
C ALA A 109 -9.80 -5.29 19.65
N PHE A 110 -10.05 -4.10 20.19
CA PHE A 110 -11.17 -3.25 19.79
C PHE A 110 -11.05 -2.81 18.32
N SER A 111 -9.87 -2.34 17.90
CA SER A 111 -9.58 -1.96 16.51
C SER A 111 -9.82 -3.11 15.54
N VAL A 112 -9.31 -4.31 15.85
CA VAL A 112 -9.47 -5.50 15.01
C VAL A 112 -10.93 -5.97 14.96
N ALA A 113 -11.62 -6.03 16.11
CA ALA A 113 -13.02 -6.42 16.17
C ALA A 113 -13.91 -5.47 15.35
N LYS A 114 -13.68 -4.15 15.45
CA LYS A 114 -14.42 -3.12 14.71
C LYS A 114 -14.20 -3.23 13.20
N PHE A 115 -12.98 -3.56 12.77
CA PHE A 115 -12.66 -3.81 11.36
C PHE A 115 -13.39 -5.05 10.82
N ILE A 116 -13.33 -6.17 11.54
CA ILE A 116 -13.99 -7.42 11.15
C ILE A 116 -15.52 -7.24 11.09
N GLN A 117 -16.11 -6.55 12.08
CA GLN A 117 -17.55 -6.29 12.13
C GLN A 117 -18.07 -5.55 10.89
N LYS A 118 -17.22 -4.74 10.24
CA LYS A 118 -17.56 -3.99 9.03
C LYS A 118 -17.19 -4.70 7.73
N GLY A 119 -16.94 -6.01 7.76
CA GLY A 119 -16.63 -6.81 6.58
C GLY A 119 -15.14 -6.89 6.23
N GLY A 120 -14.26 -6.47 7.14
CA GLY A 120 -12.83 -6.68 7.01
C GLY A 120 -12.48 -8.18 6.92
N SER A 121 -11.61 -8.56 5.99
CA SER A 121 -11.34 -9.96 5.65
C SER A 121 -9.88 -10.40 5.79
N PHE A 122 -8.97 -9.44 5.99
CA PHE A 122 -7.54 -9.70 6.22
C PHE A 122 -6.98 -8.67 7.19
N ILE A 123 -6.20 -9.14 8.18
CA ILE A 123 -5.52 -8.30 9.17
C ILE A 123 -4.09 -8.79 9.32
N ASN A 124 -3.13 -7.87 9.30
CA ASN A 124 -1.74 -8.13 9.64
C ASN A 124 -1.30 -7.25 10.83
N TYR A 125 -0.63 -7.87 11.80
CA TYR A 125 -0.04 -7.15 12.93
C TYR A 125 1.39 -6.71 12.57
N TYR A 126 1.61 -5.40 12.59
CA TYR A 126 2.88 -4.74 12.32
C TYR A 126 3.24 -3.80 13.47
#